data_AF-A0A9N9NSF6-F1
#
_entry.id   AF-A0A9N9NSF6-F1
#
_cell.length_a   1.000
_cell.length_b   1.000
_cell.length_c   1.000
_cell.angle_alpha   90.00
_cell.angle_beta   90.00
_cell.angle_gamma   90.00
#
_symmetry.space_group_name_H-M   'P 1'
#
loop_
_entity.id
_entity.type
_entity.pdbx_description
1 polymer ?
#
loop_
_entity_poly.entity_id
_entity_poly.type
_entity_poly.pdbx_seq_one_letter_code
_entity_poly.pdbx_strand_id
1 'polypeptide(L)'
;EVEQKPQKAKAKKVKYPVEDLEVPPDIKSMFLKKPSLRQTFNVPQECVGTMLAIWNFLIIFGRSLFLSFCTLDDFELSLCHNVASPRCNLVVEMHVALLNAIIRDKWISKGKNRQIVPLKVAVKSNMDNEEED
;
A
#
# COMPACT_ATOMS: atom_id res chain seq x y z
N GLU A 1 48.52 43.47 6.27
CA GLU A 1 48.75 42.01 6.37
C GLU A 1 48.46 41.64 7.81
N VAL A 2 47.43 40.88 8.17
CA VAL A 2 47.26 39.46 7.85
C VAL A 2 45.77 39.12 7.79
N GLU A 3 45.36 38.57 6.65
CA GLU A 3 44.01 38.13 6.32
C GLU A 3 43.79 36.70 6.87
N GLN A 4 42.92 36.52 7.86
CA GLN A 4 42.56 35.20 8.38
C GLN A 4 41.50 34.53 7.48
N LYS A 5 41.95 33.58 6.65
CA LYS A 5 41.09 32.71 5.83
C LYS A 5 40.35 31.68 6.71
N PRO A 6 39.05 31.44 6.48
CA PRO A 6 38.29 30.40 7.19
C PRO A 6 38.76 29.00 6.75
N GLN A 7 39.11 28.17 7.73
CA GLN A 7 39.56 26.80 7.52
C GLN A 7 38.38 25.91 7.09
N LYS A 8 38.43 25.44 5.85
CA LYS A 8 37.46 24.48 5.31
C LYS A 8 37.64 23.13 6.01
N ALA A 9 36.67 22.74 6.82
CA ALA A 9 36.62 21.43 7.46
C ALA A 9 36.53 20.33 6.39
N LYS A 10 37.53 19.45 6.35
CA LYS A 10 37.60 18.32 5.43
C LYS A 10 36.62 17.25 5.88
N ALA A 11 35.61 16.93 5.06
CA ALA A 11 34.70 15.81 5.30
C ALA A 11 35.51 14.50 5.36
N LYS A 12 35.57 13.88 6.54
CA LYS A 12 36.22 12.58 6.71
C LYS A 12 35.34 11.51 6.05
N LYS A 13 35.95 10.60 5.29
CA LYS A 13 35.23 9.46 4.68
C LYS A 13 34.68 8.57 5.81
N VAL A 14 33.36 8.45 5.90
CA VAL A 14 32.67 7.60 6.88
C VAL A 14 32.98 6.13 6.57
N LYS A 15 33.47 5.39 7.57
CA LYS A 15 33.74 3.94 7.46
C LYS A 15 32.59 3.22 8.17
N TYR A 16 31.95 2.28 7.47
CA TYR A 16 30.81 1.52 7.99
C TYR A 16 31.25 0.22 8.68
N PRO A 17 30.47 -0.27 9.67
CA PRO A 17 29.25 0.33 10.25
C PRO A 17 29.58 1.50 11.19
N VAL A 18 28.74 2.53 11.22
CA VAL A 18 28.86 3.74 12.06
C VAL A 18 27.61 3.85 12.95
N GLU A 19 27.72 4.38 14.16
CA GLU A 19 26.55 4.62 15.02
C GLU A 19 25.64 5.69 14.40
N ASP A 20 24.31 5.59 14.58
CA ASP A 20 23.34 6.54 14.00
C ASP A 20 23.64 8.01 14.36
N LEU A 21 24.20 8.25 15.55
CA LEU A 21 24.61 9.58 16.03
C LEU A 21 25.96 10.06 15.46
N GLU A 22 26.78 9.14 14.95
CA GLU A 22 28.10 9.42 14.38
C GLU A 22 28.04 9.69 12.86
N VAL A 23 26.87 9.53 12.25
CA VAL A 23 26.63 9.94 10.86
C VAL A 23 26.76 11.46 10.79
N PRO A 24 27.75 12.01 10.06
CA PRO A 24 27.88 13.45 9.91
C PRO A 24 26.58 14.00 9.35
N PRO A 25 25.99 15.04 9.97
CA PRO A 25 24.75 15.60 9.49
C PRO A 25 25.08 16.36 8.21
N ASP A 26 25.07 15.68 7.06
CA ASP A 26 25.08 16.31 5.75
C ASP A 26 23.67 16.90 5.52
N ILE A 27 23.40 17.96 6.29
CA ILE A 27 22.11 18.66 6.43
C ILE A 27 21.62 19.22 5.09
N LYS A 28 22.50 19.36 4.09
CA LYS A 28 22.11 19.81 2.76
C LYS A 28 21.43 18.73 1.91
N SER A 29 21.71 17.45 2.16
CA SER A 29 21.17 16.33 1.37
C SER A 29 20.05 15.58 2.08
N MET A 30 20.04 15.53 3.42
CA MET A 30 18.95 14.87 4.18
C MET A 30 17.59 15.56 4.07
N PHE A 31 17.56 16.86 3.75
CA PHE A 31 16.33 17.63 3.53
C PHE A 31 16.15 18.01 2.06
N LEU A 32 16.65 17.18 1.12
CA LEU A 32 16.24 17.25 -0.29
C LEU A 32 14.71 17.16 -0.35
N LYS A 33 14.08 18.34 -0.45
CA LYS A 33 12.68 18.68 -0.70
C LYS A 33 11.72 17.52 -0.43
N LYS A 34 11.03 17.55 0.73
CA LYS A 34 9.94 16.60 1.06
C LYS A 34 9.09 16.39 -0.21
N PRO A 35 8.93 15.14 -0.68
CA PRO A 35 8.16 14.89 -1.88
C PRO A 35 6.79 15.52 -1.71
N SER A 36 6.37 16.30 -2.71
CA SER A 36 5.06 16.94 -2.71
C SER A 36 4.00 15.86 -2.60
N LEU A 37 3.12 15.97 -1.61
CA LEU A 37 2.00 15.06 -1.47
C LEU A 37 1.13 15.18 -2.72
N ARG A 38 0.98 14.08 -3.46
CA ARG A 38 -0.01 13.97 -4.52
C ARG A 38 -1.28 13.40 -3.89
N GLN A 39 -2.32 14.23 -3.82
CA GLN A 39 -3.65 13.82 -3.35
C GLN A 39 -4.63 13.59 -4.51
N THR A 40 -4.16 13.73 -5.75
CA THR A 40 -4.99 13.56 -6.93
C THR A 40 -4.95 12.11 -7.38
N PHE A 41 -6.06 11.42 -7.21
CA PHE A 41 -6.33 10.14 -7.85
C PHE A 41 -7.13 10.38 -9.15
N ASN A 42 -6.87 9.54 -10.15
CA ASN A 42 -7.65 9.42 -11.38
C ASN A 42 -9.03 8.78 -11.14
N VAL A 43 -9.15 8.04 -10.04
CA VAL A 43 -10.40 7.40 -9.61
C VAL A 43 -11.24 8.40 -8.80
N PRO A 44 -12.60 8.36 -8.89
CA PRO A 44 -13.47 9.22 -8.07
C PRO A 44 -13.14 9.13 -6.58
N GLN A 45 -13.17 10.27 -5.88
CA GLN A 45 -12.74 10.37 -4.49
C GLN A 45 -13.52 9.44 -3.54
N GLU A 46 -14.80 9.21 -3.82
CA GLU A 46 -15.66 8.25 -3.11
C GLU A 46 -15.16 6.79 -3.22
N CYS A 47 -14.46 6.45 -4.30
CA CYS A 47 -13.98 5.09 -4.58
C CYS A 47 -12.53 4.86 -4.11
N VAL A 48 -11.78 5.91 -3.75
CA VAL A 48 -10.37 5.80 -3.34
C VAL A 48 -10.19 4.87 -2.15
N GLY A 49 -11.08 4.94 -1.15
CA GLY A 49 -11.02 4.04 0.01
C GLY A 49 -11.18 2.57 -0.38
N THR A 50 -12.14 2.27 -1.24
CA THR A 50 -12.38 0.91 -1.74
C THR A 50 -11.22 0.41 -2.61
N MET A 51 -10.70 1.26 -3.49
CA MET A 51 -9.53 0.98 -4.31
C MET A 51 -8.32 0.62 -3.44
N LEU A 52 -8.05 1.41 -2.40
CA LEU A 52 -6.94 1.16 -1.49
C LEU A 52 -7.11 -0.12 -0.69
N ALA A 53 -8.34 -0.43 -0.26
CA ALA A 53 -8.66 -1.68 0.43
C ALA A 53 -8.39 -2.90 -0.47
N ILE A 54 -8.81 -2.84 -1.73
CA ILE A 54 -8.57 -3.90 -2.72
C ILE A 54 -7.06 -4.04 -2.99
N TRP A 55 -6.36 -2.94 -3.23
CA TRP A 55 -4.91 -2.95 -3.45
C TRP A 55 -4.16 -3.54 -2.26
N ASN A 56 -4.50 -3.14 -1.03
CA ASN A 56 -3.89 -3.68 0.19
C ASN A 56 -4.11 -5.20 0.32
N PHE A 57 -5.32 -5.69 0.02
CA PHE A 57 -5.60 -7.13 -0.03
C PHE A 57 -4.69 -7.83 -1.05
N LEU A 58 -4.57 -7.29 -2.26
CA LEU A 58 -3.76 -7.89 -3.32
C LEU A 58 -2.27 -7.91 -2.96
N ILE A 59 -1.75 -6.90 -2.28
CA ILE A 59 -0.35 -6.88 -1.82
C ILE A 59 -0.12 -7.90 -0.70
N ILE A 60 -1.03 -7.98 0.27
CA ILE A 60 -0.91 -8.94 1.39
C ILE A 60 -0.99 -10.39 0.88
N PHE A 61 -1.89 -10.66 -0.05
CA PHE A 61 -2.10 -12.01 -0.60
C PHE A 61 -1.38 -12.25 -1.93
N GLY A 62 -0.53 -11.33 -2.40
CA GLY A 62 0.06 -11.40 -3.74
C GLY A 62 0.83 -12.70 -3.98
N ARG A 63 1.58 -13.16 -2.98
CA ARG A 63 2.29 -14.44 -3.02
C ARG A 63 1.37 -15.66 -3.06
N SER A 64 0.23 -15.60 -2.38
CA SER A 64 -0.75 -16.70 -2.36
C SER A 64 -1.58 -16.75 -3.65
N LEU A 65 -1.83 -15.59 -4.24
CA LEU A 65 -2.56 -15.41 -5.49
C LEU A 65 -1.68 -15.58 -6.73
N PHE A 66 -0.35 -15.69 -6.57
CA PHE A 66 0.64 -15.71 -7.65
C PHE A 66 0.54 -14.47 -8.57
N LEU A 67 0.29 -13.31 -7.96
CA LEU A 67 0.22 -12.03 -8.66
C LEU A 67 1.62 -11.45 -8.88
N SER A 68 1.79 -10.82 -10.03
CA SER A 68 2.90 -9.92 -10.30
C SER A 68 2.80 -8.70 -9.38
N PHE A 69 3.94 -8.25 -8.85
CA PHE A 69 3.98 -7.03 -8.06
C PHE A 69 3.59 -5.83 -8.93
N CYS A 70 2.65 -5.01 -8.45
CA CYS A 70 2.26 -3.76 -9.08
C CYS A 70 2.31 -2.61 -8.07
N THR A 71 2.62 -1.40 -8.55
CA THR A 71 2.55 -0.21 -7.72
C THR A 71 1.10 0.26 -7.56
N LEU A 72 0.84 1.11 -6.57
CA LEU A 72 -0.49 1.71 -6.40
C LEU A 72 -0.89 2.54 -7.63
N ASP A 73 0.08 3.26 -8.22
CA ASP A 73 -0.12 4.06 -9.43
C ASP A 73 -0.49 3.16 -10.63
N ASP A 74 0.18 2.02 -10.79
CA ASP A 74 -0.14 1.06 -11.86
C ASP A 74 -1.54 0.46 -11.68
N PHE A 75 -1.92 0.15 -10.43
CA PHE A 75 -3.25 -0.37 -10.12
C PHE A 75 -4.33 0.67 -10.42
N GLU A 76 -4.14 1.92 -10.02
CA GLU A 76 -5.05 3.02 -10.33
C GLU A 76 -5.25 3.19 -11.84
N LEU A 77 -4.15 3.29 -12.59
CA LEU A 77 -4.18 3.43 -14.05
C LEU A 77 -4.87 2.22 -14.71
N SER A 78 -4.70 1.03 -14.14
CA SER A 78 -5.35 -0.19 -14.63
C SER A 78 -6.88 -0.14 -14.49
N LEU A 79 -7.40 0.48 -13.42
CA LEU A 79 -8.85 0.65 -13.20
C LEU A 79 -9.46 1.71 -14.13
N CYS A 80 -8.69 2.75 -14.47
CA CYS A 80 -9.12 3.79 -15.40
C CYS A 80 -8.97 3.38 -16.89
N HIS A 81 -8.49 2.18 -17.17
CA HIS A 81 -8.23 1.72 -18.53
C HIS A 81 -9.53 1.43 -19.31
N ASN A 82 -9.92 2.35 -20.19
CA ASN A 82 -11.15 2.25 -21.00
C ASN A 82 -10.93 1.72 -22.44
N VAL A 83 -9.73 1.25 -22.77
CA VAL A 83 -9.41 0.82 -24.14
C VAL A 83 -9.61 -0.69 -24.27
N ALA A 84 -10.19 -1.16 -25.38
CA ALA A 84 -10.39 -2.59 -25.61
C ALA A 84 -9.11 -3.32 -26.08
N SER A 85 -8.21 -2.60 -26.77
CA SER A 85 -6.94 -3.12 -27.30
C SER A 85 -5.83 -2.05 -27.20
N PRO A 86 -4.72 -2.29 -26.49
CA PRO A 86 -4.33 -3.55 -25.84
C PRO A 86 -5.16 -3.85 -24.59
N ARG A 87 -5.21 -5.13 -24.18
CA ARG A 87 -5.88 -5.52 -22.93
C ARG A 87 -5.06 -5.04 -21.74
N CYS A 88 -5.74 -4.67 -20.66
CA CYS A 88 -5.08 -4.35 -19.40
C CYS A 88 -4.63 -5.64 -18.69
N ASN A 89 -3.36 -6.00 -18.84
CA ASN A 89 -2.82 -7.27 -18.32
C ASN A 89 -2.95 -7.39 -16.80
N LEU A 90 -2.73 -6.31 -16.05
CA LEU A 90 -2.87 -6.30 -14.59
C LEU A 90 -4.30 -6.69 -14.17
N VAL A 91 -5.31 -6.07 -14.78
CA VAL A 91 -6.71 -6.38 -14.48
C VAL A 91 -7.04 -7.83 -14.82
N VAL A 92 -6.59 -8.31 -15.98
CA VAL A 92 -6.80 -9.70 -16.40
C VAL A 92 -6.15 -10.67 -15.41
N GLU A 93 -4.90 -10.43 -15.01
CA GLU A 93 -4.15 -11.24 -14.05
C GLU A 93 -4.87 -11.30 -12.70
N MET A 94 -5.28 -10.14 -12.16
CA MET A 94 -6.04 -10.06 -10.91
C MET A 94 -7.33 -10.87 -10.96
N HIS A 95 -8.11 -10.73 -12.03
CA HIS A 95 -9.36 -11.48 -12.19
C HIS A 95 -9.12 -12.99 -12.27
N VAL A 96 -8.13 -13.42 -13.05
CA VAL A 96 -7.78 -14.84 -13.20
C VAL A 96 -7.29 -15.42 -11.88
N ALA A 97 -6.43 -14.70 -11.15
CA ALA A 97 -5.91 -15.14 -9.86
C ALA A 97 -7.01 -15.35 -8.82
N LEU A 98 -7.94 -14.39 -8.70
CA LEU A 98 -9.08 -14.46 -7.78
C LEU A 98 -10.04 -15.59 -8.15
N LEU A 99 -10.40 -15.73 -9.43
CA LEU A 99 -11.26 -16.81 -9.90
C LEU A 99 -10.61 -18.18 -9.64
N ASN A 100 -9.32 -18.32 -9.94
CA ASN A 100 -8.59 -19.55 -9.66
C ASN A 100 -8.52 -19.85 -8.15
N ALA A 101 -8.42 -18.85 -7.29
CA ALA A 101 -8.47 -19.05 -5.85
C ALA A 101 -9.85 -19.57 -5.40
N ILE A 102 -10.94 -18.98 -5.89
CA ILE A 102 -12.32 -19.39 -5.58
C ILE A 102 -12.60 -20.81 -6.10
N ILE A 103 -12.18 -21.12 -7.33
CA ILE A 103 -12.37 -22.45 -7.91
C ILE A 103 -11.62 -23.49 -7.08
N ARG A 104 -10.35 -23.22 -6.72
CA ARG A 104 -9.56 -24.11 -5.85
C ARG A 104 -10.22 -24.33 -4.49
N ASP A 105 -10.73 -23.28 -3.86
CA ASP A 105 -11.43 -23.42 -2.57
C ASP A 105 -12.70 -24.27 -2.68
N LYS A 106 -13.53 -24.05 -3.72
CA LYS A 106 -14.73 -24.86 -3.97
C LYS A 106 -14.40 -26.33 -4.21
N TRP A 107 -13.31 -26.62 -4.90
CA TRP A 107 -12.87 -28.00 -5.14
C TRP A 107 -12.41 -28.69 -3.85
N ILE A 108 -11.67 -27.97 -3.00
CA ILE A 108 -11.26 -28.46 -1.68
C ILE A 108 -12.49 -28.67 -0.77
N SER A 109 -13.48 -27.76 -0.83
CA SER A 109 -14.71 -27.85 -0.04
C SER A 109 -15.64 -28.98 -0.49
N LYS A 110 -15.61 -29.39 -1.76
CA LYS A 110 -16.35 -30.60 -2.21
C LYS A 110 -15.77 -31.89 -1.65
N GLY A 111 -14.47 -31.92 -1.33
CA GLY A 111 -13.81 -33.05 -0.67
C GLY A 111 -13.85 -33.00 0.86
N LYS A 112 -14.22 -31.87 1.46
CA LYS A 112 -14.24 -31.67 2.92
C LYS A 112 -15.41 -30.77 3.29
N ASN A 113 -16.46 -31.34 3.89
CA ASN A 113 -17.61 -30.61 4.43
C ASN A 113 -17.15 -29.50 5.38
N ARG A 114 -16.94 -28.28 4.87
CA ARG A 114 -16.61 -27.11 5.68
C ARG A 114 -17.92 -26.41 6.03
N GLN A 115 -18.21 -26.36 7.33
CA GLN A 115 -19.27 -25.52 7.87
C GLN A 115 -18.84 -24.06 7.72
N ILE A 116 -19.45 -23.33 6.78
CA ILE A 116 -19.34 -21.88 6.72
C ILE A 116 -20.14 -21.35 7.92
N VAL A 117 -19.45 -20.95 8.98
CA VAL A 117 -20.11 -20.31 10.12
C VAL A 117 -20.50 -18.90 9.69
N PRO A 118 -21.80 -18.53 9.66
CA PRO A 118 -22.21 -17.18 9.31
C PRO A 118 -21.71 -16.21 10.38
N LEU A 119 -21.05 -15.14 9.96
CA LEU A 119 -20.71 -14.03 10.84
C LEU A 119 -22.02 -13.34 11.26
N LYS A 120 -22.53 -13.64 12.46
CA LYS A 120 -23.65 -12.91 13.06
C LYS A 120 -23.13 -11.53 13.50
N VAL A 121 -23.40 -10.50 12.69
CA VAL A 121 -23.21 -9.11 13.11
C VAL A 121 -24.35 -8.77 14.07
N ALA A 122 -24.03 -8.67 15.36
CA ALA A 122 -24.96 -8.16 16.37
C ALA A 122 -24.94 -6.62 16.31
N VAL A 123 -25.92 -6.03 15.63
CA VAL A 123 -26.24 -4.61 15.79
C VAL A 123 -26.99 -4.46 17.11
N LYS A 124 -26.31 -3.99 18.16
CA LYS A 124 -26.97 -3.44 19.35
C LYS A 124 -27.12 -1.93 19.14
N SER A 125 -28.29 -1.52 18.70
CA SER A 125 -28.76 -0.15 18.87
C SER A 125 -29.23 0.01 20.31
N ASN A 126 -28.39 0.60 21.18
CA ASN A 126 -28.85 1.14 22.45
C ASN A 126 -29.27 2.59 22.20
N MET A 127 -30.57 2.81 22.10
CA MET A 127 -31.21 4.07 22.48
C MET A 127 -31.94 3.83 23.81
N ASP A 128 -32.07 4.92 24.58
CA ASP A 128 -32.88 5.10 25.80
C ASP A 128 -32.15 4.73 27.11
N ASN A 129 -32.11 5.54 28.17
CA ASN A 129 -32.56 6.90 28.44
C ASN A 129 -31.86 7.39 29.74
N GLU A 130 -31.85 8.70 29.92
CA GLU A 130 -31.31 9.46 31.06
C GLU A 130 -31.98 9.09 32.41
N GLU A 131 -31.18 9.03 33.48
CA GLU A 131 -31.62 9.15 34.87
C GLU A 131 -30.47 9.80 35.68
N GLU A 132 -30.58 11.12 35.91
CA GLU A 132 -29.79 11.88 36.90
C GLU A 132 -30.74 12.19 38.07
N ASP A 133 -30.44 11.62 39.24
CA ASP A 133 -30.83 12.09 40.59
C ASP A 133 -29.59 11.97 41.50
#